data_AF-A0A829D2J8-F1
#
_entry.id   AF-A0A829D2J8-F1
#
_cell.length_a   1.000
_cell.length_b   1.000
_cell.length_c   1.000
_cell.angle_alpha   90.00
_cell.angle_beta   90.00
_cell.angle_gamma   90.00
#
_symmetry.space_group_name_H-M   'P 1'
#
loop_
_entity.id
_entity.type
_entity.pdbx_description
1 polymer ?
#
loop_
_entity_poly.entity_id
_entity_poly.type
_entity_poly.pdbx_seq_one_letter_code
_entity_poly.pdbx_strand_id
1 'polypeptide(L)' 'MVSAIGANISSQHLGTSAEIGYLSMVIDKSVGDELKEKIEKHPFSIKTRILY' A
#
# COMPACT_ATOMS: atom_id res chain seq x y z
N MET A 1 -4.58 7.68 -3.41
CA MET A 1 -3.10 7.83 -3.49
C MET A 1 -2.57 8.16 -2.10
N VAL A 2 -1.33 7.76 -1.78
CA VAL A 2 -0.69 8.00 -0.47
C VAL A 2 -0.58 9.51 -0.17
N SER A 3 -0.39 10.35 -1.20
CA SER A 3 -0.41 11.81 -1.08
C SER A 3 -1.76 12.38 -0.63
N ALA A 4 -2.88 11.72 -0.95
CA ALA A 4 -4.22 12.19 -0.60
C ALA A 4 -4.56 12.02 0.89
N ILE A 5 -3.73 11.28 1.63
CA ILE A 5 -3.89 11.04 3.07
C ILE A 5 -2.79 11.74 3.89
N GLY A 6 -2.01 12.63 3.26
CA GLY A 6 -0.92 13.34 3.92
C GLY A 6 0.21 12.42 4.42
N ALA A 7 0.31 11.21 3.86
CA ALA A 7 1.29 10.23 4.28
C ALA A 7 2.57 10.33 3.44
N ASN A 8 3.70 10.18 4.12
CA ASN A 8 5.00 10.04 3.47
C ASN A 8 5.37 8.56 3.34
N ILE A 9 6.06 8.22 2.26
CA ILE A 9 6.62 6.89 2.03
C ILE A 9 8.10 6.94 2.38
N SER A 10 8.51 6.22 3.41
CA SER A 10 9.91 6.13 3.81
C SER A 10 10.69 5.23 2.86
N SER A 11 10.09 4.12 2.43
CA SER A 11 10.66 3.21 1.44
C SER A 11 9.57 2.45 0.71
N GLN A 12 9.81 2.12 -0.56
CA GLN A 12 8.87 1.37 -1.40
C GLN A 12 9.63 0.33 -2.22
N HIS A 13 9.14 -0.90 -2.25
CA HIS A 13 9.66 -1.96 -3.12
C HIS A 13 8.53 -2.59 -3.92
N LEU A 14 8.71 -2.61 -5.24
CA LEU A 14 7.77 -3.20 -6.19
C LEU A 14 8.45 -4.37 -6.89
N GLY A 15 7.86 -5.56 -6.75
CA GLY A 15 8.19 -6.73 -7.56
C GLY A 15 7.02 -7.05 -8.48
N THR A 16 7.29 -7.37 -9.74
CA THR A 16 6.26 -7.76 -10.70
C THR A 16 6.56 -9.13 -11.27
N SER A 17 5.51 -9.95 -11.42
CA SER A 17 5.49 -11.17 -12.24
C SER A 17 4.50 -10.98 -13.38
N ALA A 18 4.37 -11.97 -14.27
CA ALA A 18 3.59 -11.88 -15.51
C ALA A 18 2.15 -11.38 -15.33
N GLU A 19 1.50 -11.69 -14.20
CA GLU A 19 0.09 -11.35 -13.93
C GLU A 19 -0.14 -10.61 -12.60
N ILE A 20 0.88 -10.50 -11.75
CA ILE A 20 0.74 -9.92 -10.40
C ILE A 20 1.85 -8.92 -10.08
N GLY A 21 1.49 -7.82 -9.42
CA GLY A 21 2.42 -6.90 -8.78
C GLY A 21 2.35 -7.04 -7.27
N TYR A 22 3.51 -7.12 -6.61
CA TYR A 22 3.63 -7.09 -5.17
C TYR A 22 4.35 -5.81 -4.73
N LEU A 23 3.66 -5.01 -3.93
CA LEU A 23 4.15 -3.73 -3.43
C LEU A 23 4.28 -3.80 -1.91
N SER A 24 5.49 -3.60 -1.39
CA SER A 24 5.73 -3.33 0.03
C SER A 24 6.11 -1.86 0.21
N MET A 25 5.57 -1.25 1.26
CA MET A 25 5.80 0.15 1.59
C MET A 25 6.00 0.30 3.09
N VAL A 26 6.93 1.17 3.46
CA VAL A 26 7.10 1.63 4.83
C VAL A 26 6.54 3.05 4.90
N ILE A 27 5.54 3.23 5.77
CA ILE A 27 4.81 4.47 5.99
C ILE A 27 4.65 4.70 7.49
N ASP A 28 4.21 5.90 7.87
CA ASP A 28 3.82 6.18 9.24
C ASP A 28 2.64 5.28 9.67
N LYS A 29 2.73 4.71 10.87
CA LYS A 29 1.69 3.83 11.40
C LYS A 29 0.34 4.54 11.56
N SER A 30 0.35 5.83 11.85
CA SER A 30 -0.87 6.64 12.05
C SER A 30 -1.80 6.68 10.84
N VAL A 31 -1.27 6.47 9.62
CA VAL A 31 -2.06 6.47 8.37
C VAL A 31 -2.27 5.07 7.78
N GLY A 32 -1.77 4.03 8.44
CA GLY A 32 -1.72 2.67 7.92
C GLY A 32 -3.08 2.04 7.68
N ASP A 33 -4.00 2.22 8.63
CA ASP A 33 -5.36 1.67 8.55
C ASP A 33 -6.17 2.33 7.42
N GLU A 34 -6.11 3.67 7.31
CA GLU A 34 -6.80 4.41 6.25
C GLU A 34 -6.26 4.05 4.86
N LEU A 35 -4.93 3.93 4.74
CA LEU A 35 -4.31 3.53 3.48
C LEU A 35 -4.71 2.10 3.10
N LYS A 36 -4.72 1.17 4.06
CA LYS A 36 -5.15 -0.21 3.83
C LYS A 36 -6.56 -0.26 3.25
N GLU A 37 -7.52 0.44 3.86
CA GLU A 37 -8.89 0.49 3.35
C GLU A 37 -8.99 1.03 1.92
N LYS A 38 -8.23 2.09 1.61
CA LYS A 38 -8.22 2.69 0.27
C LYS A 38 -7.65 1.75 -0.78
N ILE A 39 -6.60 0.99 -0.45
CA ILE A 39 -6.00 0.01 -1.36
C ILE A 39 -6.93 -1.20 -1.53
N GLU A 40 -7.56 -1.70 -0.46
CA GLU A 40 -8.50 -2.82 -0.54
C GLU A 40 -9.72 -2.53 -1.44
N LYS A 41 -10.15 -1.26 -1.50
CA LYS A 41 -11.24 -0.82 -2.38
C LYS A 41 -10.81 -0.65 -3.85
N HIS A 42 -9.52 -0.77 -4.16
CA HIS A 42 -9.04 -0.62 -5.52
C HIS A 42 -9.40 -1.85 -6.37
N PRO A 43 -9.96 -1.69 -7.59
CA PRO A 43 -10.50 -2.80 -8.38
C PRO A 43 -9.46 -3.86 -8.77
N PHE A 44 -8.18 -3.50 -8.79
CA PHE A 44 -7.07 -4.40 -9.12
C PHE A 44 -6.29 -4.89 -7.88
N SER A 45 -6.74 -4.54 -6.66
CA SER A 45 -6.13 -5.05 -5.44
C SER A 45 -6.56 -6.49 -5.20
N ILE A 46 -5.59 -7.40 -5.23
CA ILE A 46 -5.83 -8.82 -4.90
C ILE A 46 -5.86 -9.00 -3.37
N LYS A 47 -4.88 -8.42 -2.65
CA LYS A 47 -4.76 -8.54 -1.20
C LYS A 47 -3.87 -7.44 -0.61
N THR A 48 -4.28 -6.90 0.53
CA THR A 48 -3.53 -5.88 1.29
C THR A 48 -3.39 -6.32 2.74
N ARG A 49 -2.21 -6.11 3.34
CA ARG A 49 -1.95 -6.44 4.75
C ARG A 49 -0.96 -5.46 5.36
N ILE A 50 -1.18 -5.07 6.61
CA ILE A 50 -0.21 -4.35 7.43
C ILE A 50 0.75 -5.37 8.06
N LEU A 51 2.04 -5.12 7.92
CA LEU A 51 3.13 -5.92 8.48
C LEU A 51 3.77 -5.11 9.63
N TYR A 52 4.25 -5.80 10.66
CA TYR A 52 4.93 -5.22 11.83
C TYR A 52 6.36 -5.73 11.91
#